data_AF-A0A521EWF1-F1
#
_entry.id   AF-A0A521EWF1-F1
#
_cell.length_a   1.000
_cell.length_b   1.000
_cell.length_c   1.000
_cell.angle_alpha   90.00
_cell.angle_beta   90.00
_cell.angle_gamma   90.00
#
_symmetry.space_group_name_H-M   'P 1'
#
loop_
_entity.id
_entity.type
_entity.pdbx_description
1 polymer ?
#
loop_
_entity_poly.entity_id
_entity_poly.type
_entity_poly.pdbx_seq_one_letter_code
_entity_poly.pdbx_strand_id
1 'polypeptide(L)'
;MTKSKNKVLILGSAPTALRARDWARTPFTHIVAINNAWRVRADWDFLIHPEDFPTKNMPTSVSDIQRIVTANEYVPIQNGFGGFVYAGGTMAFTAGYWALSALQPSVLAYCGCDMIYSGQGRTHFYGNGAADPLRSDVTLRLLEAKSARLGLFAAAQGCRTVRLFEGPSRLVYPSVDSEDLSSVEMPSTSGMAEIIRSESDLGYFVESGRYWEVETEFDPQKIDAIDQRWLSLYPSATQL
;
A
#
# COMPACT_ATOMS: atom_id res chain seq x y z
N MET A 1 -14.20 -27.14 10.71
CA MET A 1 -14.57 -25.87 10.05
C MET A 1 -13.29 -25.10 9.79
N THR A 2 -12.88 -24.95 8.53
CA THR A 2 -11.78 -24.05 8.17
C THR A 2 -12.21 -22.63 8.53
N LYS A 3 -11.48 -21.99 9.43
CA LYS A 3 -11.71 -20.57 9.78
C LYS A 3 -11.66 -19.79 8.47
N SER A 4 -12.74 -19.08 8.12
CA SER A 4 -12.74 -18.22 6.94
C SER A 4 -11.55 -17.28 7.05
N LYS A 5 -10.62 -17.35 6.10
CA LYS A 5 -9.38 -16.59 6.18
C LYS A 5 -9.68 -15.13 5.88
N ASN A 6 -9.15 -14.22 6.72
CA ASN A 6 -9.34 -12.78 6.58
C ASN A 6 -8.84 -12.32 5.19
N LYS A 7 -9.66 -11.56 4.46
CA LYS A 7 -9.36 -10.97 3.15
C LYS A 7 -9.66 -9.47 3.22
N VAL A 8 -8.65 -8.66 2.96
CA VAL A 8 -8.72 -7.21 3.10
C VAL A 8 -8.71 -6.57 1.72
N LEU A 9 -9.69 -5.71 1.45
CA LEU A 9 -9.70 -4.82 0.30
C LEU A 9 -9.12 -3.46 0.69
N ILE A 10 -8.06 -3.02 0.02
CA ILE A 10 -7.49 -1.68 0.15
C ILE A 10 -8.00 -0.84 -1.03
N LEU A 11 -8.75 0.22 -0.70
CA LEU A 11 -9.31 1.16 -1.67
C LEU A 11 -8.49 2.44 -1.75
N GLY A 12 -7.94 2.69 -2.93
CA GLY A 12 -7.29 3.93 -3.29
C GLY A 12 -8.19 4.89 -4.05
N SER A 13 -7.58 5.89 -4.67
CA SER A 13 -8.29 7.02 -5.29
C SER A 13 -8.22 7.08 -6.81
N ALA A 14 -7.52 6.16 -7.49
CA ALA A 14 -7.52 6.10 -8.94
C ALA A 14 -8.94 5.85 -9.49
N PRO A 15 -9.27 6.26 -10.72
CA PRO A 15 -10.63 6.11 -11.29
C PRO A 15 -11.16 4.68 -11.25
N THR A 16 -10.27 3.69 -11.31
CA THR A 16 -10.57 2.24 -11.22
C THR A 16 -11.26 1.87 -9.90
N ALA A 17 -11.04 2.64 -8.82
CA ALA A 17 -11.69 2.45 -7.52
C ALA A 17 -13.22 2.48 -7.60
N LEU A 18 -13.80 3.26 -8.52
CA LEU A 18 -15.25 3.41 -8.64
C LEU A 18 -15.95 2.09 -8.99
N ARG A 19 -15.24 1.13 -9.60
CA ARG A 19 -15.79 -0.21 -9.87
C ARG A 19 -16.18 -0.92 -8.57
N ALA A 20 -15.44 -0.69 -7.49
CA ALA A 20 -15.69 -1.32 -6.20
C ALA A 20 -16.98 -0.86 -5.52
N ARG A 21 -17.59 0.27 -5.95
CA ARG A 21 -18.84 0.78 -5.36
C ARG A 21 -19.97 -0.24 -5.46
N ASP A 22 -20.06 -0.92 -6.59
CA ASP A 22 -21.21 -1.77 -6.94
C ASP A 22 -20.91 -3.26 -6.70
N TRP A 23 -19.73 -3.61 -6.18
CA TRP A 23 -19.36 -4.99 -5.84
C TRP A 23 -20.08 -5.49 -4.59
N ALA A 24 -20.36 -6.79 -4.56
CA ALA A 24 -20.69 -7.46 -3.31
C ALA A 24 -19.54 -7.27 -2.29
N ARG A 25 -19.87 -7.16 -1.00
CA ARG A 25 -18.85 -7.09 0.06
C ARG A 25 -18.03 -8.39 0.13
N THR A 26 -18.71 -9.53 0.01
CA THR A 26 -18.05 -10.84 -0.10
C THR A 26 -17.18 -10.83 -1.35
N PRO A 27 -15.92 -11.30 -1.29
CA PRO A 27 -15.33 -12.12 -0.22
C PRO A 27 -14.53 -11.35 0.85
N PHE A 28 -14.57 -10.02 0.86
CA PHE A 28 -13.78 -9.21 1.78
C PHE A 28 -14.40 -9.17 3.17
N THR A 29 -13.59 -9.50 4.17
CA THR A 29 -13.95 -9.37 5.59
C THR A 29 -13.77 -7.95 6.08
N HIS A 30 -12.79 -7.22 5.53
CA HIS A 30 -12.56 -5.79 5.81
C HIS A 30 -12.28 -4.99 4.54
N ILE A 31 -12.70 -3.73 4.57
CA ILE A 31 -12.41 -2.70 3.58
C ILE A 31 -11.65 -1.57 4.28
N VAL A 32 -10.43 -1.32 3.80
CA VAL A 32 -9.55 -0.24 4.24
C VAL A 32 -9.57 0.84 3.16
N ALA A 33 -10.19 1.98 3.45
CA ALA A 33 -10.22 3.13 2.57
C ALA A 33 -9.04 4.07 2.85
N ILE A 34 -8.43 4.59 1.79
CA ILE A 34 -7.33 5.56 1.88
C ILE A 34 -7.79 6.95 1.45
N ASN A 35 -7.50 7.96 2.26
CA ASN A 35 -7.79 9.37 1.95
C ASN A 35 -9.26 9.54 1.54
N ASN A 36 -9.53 10.08 0.35
CA ASN A 36 -10.89 10.29 -0.14
C ASN A 36 -11.62 9.01 -0.57
N ALA A 37 -10.96 7.85 -0.60
CA ALA A 37 -11.56 6.59 -1.06
C ALA A 37 -12.72 6.10 -0.18
N TRP A 38 -12.88 6.65 1.04
CA TRP A 38 -14.05 6.39 1.88
C TRP A 38 -15.36 6.76 1.19
N ARG A 39 -15.32 7.64 0.17
CA ARG A 39 -16.48 8.05 -0.63
C ARG A 39 -16.94 6.99 -1.63
N VAL A 40 -16.12 5.99 -1.92
CA VAL A 40 -16.41 4.97 -2.93
C VAL A 40 -17.46 4.00 -2.43
N ARG A 41 -17.40 3.62 -1.16
CA ARG A 41 -18.33 2.67 -0.52
C ARG A 41 -18.70 3.19 0.86
N ALA A 42 -19.95 3.04 1.27
CA ALA A 42 -20.37 3.46 2.62
C ALA A 42 -19.98 2.46 3.72
N ASP A 43 -19.70 1.20 3.36
CA ASP A 43 -19.43 0.07 4.26
C ASP A 43 -17.93 -0.18 4.48
N TRP A 44 -17.07 0.83 4.35
CA TRP A 44 -15.66 0.69 4.76
C TRP A 44 -15.57 0.41 6.26
N ASP A 45 -14.51 -0.30 6.69
CA ASP A 45 -14.25 -0.61 8.10
C ASP A 45 -13.21 0.34 8.69
N PHE A 46 -12.15 0.61 7.93
CA PHE A 46 -11.05 1.47 8.34
C PHE A 46 -10.81 2.59 7.33
N LEU A 47 -10.62 3.81 7.82
CA LEU A 47 -10.11 4.94 7.03
C LEU A 47 -8.70 5.28 7.50
N ILE A 48 -7.74 5.30 6.58
CA ILE A 48 -6.36 5.70 6.86
C ILE A 48 -6.01 6.91 5.99
N HIS A 49 -5.41 7.92 6.59
CA HIS A 49 -5.05 9.18 5.93
C HIS A 49 -3.78 9.79 6.55
N PRO A 50 -3.05 10.68 5.85
CA PRO A 50 -1.88 11.34 6.41
C PRO A 50 -2.25 12.37 7.49
N GLU A 51 -1.29 12.80 8.31
CA GLU A 51 -1.50 13.78 9.39
C GLU A 51 -2.09 15.11 8.89
N ASP A 52 -1.75 15.51 7.67
CA ASP A 52 -2.18 16.76 7.04
C ASP A 52 -3.48 16.63 6.23
N PHE A 53 -4.20 15.49 6.33
CA PHE A 53 -5.43 15.27 5.60
C PHE A 53 -6.51 16.31 5.99
N PRO A 54 -7.04 17.10 5.03
CA PRO A 54 -7.92 18.21 5.38
C PRO A 54 -9.21 17.76 6.07
N THR A 55 -9.57 18.40 7.20
CA THR A 55 -10.82 18.09 7.93
C THR A 55 -12.06 18.15 7.05
N LYS A 56 -12.12 19.08 6.08
CA LYS A 56 -13.22 19.19 5.11
C LYS A 56 -13.36 17.97 4.18
N ASN A 57 -12.33 17.14 4.06
CA ASN A 57 -12.33 15.93 3.26
C ASN A 57 -12.67 14.67 4.07
N MET A 58 -12.74 14.78 5.41
CA MET A 58 -13.14 13.70 6.30
C MET A 58 -14.61 13.32 6.10
N PRO A 59 -15.01 12.08 6.42
CA PRO A 59 -16.41 11.71 6.53
C PRO A 59 -17.12 12.62 7.53
N THR A 60 -18.32 13.10 7.17
CA THR A 60 -19.16 13.91 8.06
C THR A 60 -19.86 13.08 9.14
N SER A 61 -19.98 11.77 8.91
CA SER A 61 -20.49 10.80 9.86
C SER A 61 -19.65 9.53 9.76
N VAL A 62 -19.37 8.92 10.91
CA VAL A 62 -18.64 7.67 11.06
C VAL A 62 -19.53 6.77 11.90
N SER A 63 -19.83 5.57 11.41
CA SER A 63 -20.65 4.61 12.15
C SER A 63 -19.86 3.95 13.29
N ASP A 64 -20.55 3.32 14.24
CA ASP A 64 -19.92 2.67 15.41
C ASP A 64 -18.97 1.52 15.04
N ILE A 65 -19.11 0.96 13.84
CA ILE A 65 -18.25 -0.12 13.32
C ILE A 65 -17.06 0.40 12.51
N GLN A 66 -17.02 1.70 12.24
CA GLN A 66 -16.00 2.35 11.42
C GLN A 66 -14.93 3.00 12.29
N ARG A 67 -13.67 2.86 11.88
CA ARG A 67 -12.54 3.40 12.63
C ARG A 67 -11.59 4.20 11.76
N ILE A 68 -11.18 5.37 12.24
CA ILE A 68 -10.14 6.17 11.61
C ILE A 68 -8.80 5.79 12.24
N VAL A 69 -7.85 5.39 11.41
CA VAL A 69 -6.48 5.04 11.80
C VAL A 69 -5.59 6.24 11.51
N THR A 70 -4.94 6.76 12.54
CA THR A 70 -4.10 7.96 12.46
C THR A 70 -2.60 7.63 12.49
N ALA A 71 -1.75 8.63 12.29
CA ALA A 71 -0.30 8.48 12.34
C ALA A 71 0.20 7.85 13.64
N ASN A 72 -0.45 8.16 14.76
CA ASN A 72 -0.14 7.56 16.06
C ASN A 72 -0.25 6.03 16.06
N GLU A 73 -1.03 5.45 15.14
CA GLU A 73 -1.21 4.00 15.01
C GLU A 73 -0.38 3.42 13.86
N TYR A 74 -0.36 4.06 12.68
CA TYR A 74 0.32 3.48 11.53
C TYR A 74 1.83 3.74 11.51
N VAL A 75 2.34 4.82 12.12
CA VAL A 75 3.78 5.13 12.14
C VAL A 75 4.57 4.06 12.91
N PRO A 76 4.19 3.66 14.15
CA PRO A 76 4.90 2.60 14.87
C PRO A 76 4.88 1.27 14.12
N ILE A 77 3.78 0.95 13.44
CA ILE A 77 3.67 -0.28 12.64
C ILE A 77 4.62 -0.22 11.44
N GLN A 78 4.59 0.85 10.65
CA GLN A 78 5.47 1.01 9.49
C GLN A 78 6.95 1.05 9.90
N ASN A 79 7.27 1.61 11.06
CA ASN A 79 8.61 1.54 11.66
C ASN A 79 9.04 0.10 11.98
N GLY A 80 8.12 -0.73 12.47
CA GLY A 80 8.36 -2.17 12.64
C GLY A 80 8.71 -2.91 11.35
N PHE A 81 8.38 -2.33 10.20
CA PHE A 81 8.78 -2.80 8.87
C PHE A 81 9.98 -2.06 8.28
N GLY A 82 10.78 -1.34 9.08
CA GLY A 82 11.98 -0.64 8.62
C GLY A 82 11.78 0.85 8.32
N GLY A 83 10.60 1.42 8.62
CA GLY A 83 10.37 2.86 8.52
C GLY A 83 10.07 3.34 7.10
N PHE A 84 9.74 4.64 6.99
CA PHE A 84 9.14 5.23 5.79
C PHE A 84 10.09 5.30 4.59
N VAL A 85 11.39 5.47 4.81
CA VAL A 85 12.39 5.53 3.72
C VAL A 85 12.39 4.25 2.89
N TYR A 86 12.38 3.09 3.57
CA TYR A 86 12.39 1.78 2.90
C TYR A 86 10.99 1.29 2.55
N ALA A 87 10.01 1.46 3.44
CA ALA A 87 8.64 1.00 3.23
C ALA A 87 7.85 1.84 2.19
N GLY A 88 8.29 3.07 1.93
CA GLY A 88 7.64 4.02 1.02
C GLY A 88 6.61 4.91 1.75
N GLY A 89 6.60 6.20 1.41
CA GLY A 89 5.75 7.20 2.08
C GLY A 89 4.30 7.27 1.58
N THR A 90 3.94 6.52 0.54
CA THR A 90 2.57 6.58 0.01
C THR A 90 1.57 5.94 0.95
N MET A 91 0.38 6.52 1.04
CA MET A 91 -0.69 5.93 1.85
C MET A 91 -1.12 4.53 1.40
N ALA A 92 -0.87 4.15 0.13
CA ALA A 92 -1.12 2.79 -0.35
C ALA A 92 -0.20 1.76 0.33
N PHE A 93 1.06 2.13 0.57
CA PHE A 93 2.00 1.30 1.32
C PHE A 93 1.74 1.37 2.82
N THR A 94 1.52 2.57 3.38
CA THR A 94 1.20 2.74 4.80
C THR A 94 -0.04 1.94 5.21
N ALA A 95 -1.12 2.02 4.43
CA ALA A 95 -2.31 1.21 4.69
C ALA A 95 -2.06 -0.28 4.49
N GLY A 96 -1.20 -0.66 3.54
CA GLY A 96 -0.78 -2.03 3.32
C GLY A 96 -0.06 -2.65 4.51
N TYR A 97 0.99 -1.98 5.02
CA TYR A 97 1.74 -2.44 6.20
C TYR A 97 0.88 -2.41 7.46
N TRP A 98 0.04 -1.38 7.64
CA TRP A 98 -0.90 -1.33 8.75
C TRP A 98 -1.88 -2.52 8.70
N ALA A 99 -2.51 -2.76 7.55
CA ALA A 99 -3.46 -3.87 7.41
C ALA A 99 -2.79 -5.23 7.58
N LEU A 100 -1.57 -5.40 7.04
CA LEU A 100 -0.79 -6.62 7.18
C LEU A 100 -0.55 -6.95 8.66
N SER A 101 -0.12 -5.96 9.45
CA SER A 101 0.17 -6.14 10.88
C SER A 101 -1.08 -6.25 11.73
N ALA A 102 -2.02 -5.31 11.59
CA ALA A 102 -3.17 -5.19 12.48
C ALA A 102 -4.27 -6.23 12.19
N LEU A 103 -4.44 -6.62 10.92
CA LEU A 103 -5.51 -7.51 10.50
C LEU A 103 -5.02 -8.92 10.17
N GLN A 104 -3.72 -9.12 9.97
CA GLN A 104 -3.10 -10.42 9.63
C GLN A 104 -3.87 -11.20 8.55
N PRO A 105 -4.10 -10.58 7.37
CA PRO A 105 -4.90 -11.16 6.32
C PRO A 105 -4.20 -12.33 5.64
N SER A 106 -4.99 -13.18 5.00
CA SER A 106 -4.50 -14.15 4.01
C SER A 106 -4.39 -13.57 2.60
N VAL A 107 -5.11 -12.47 2.34
CA VAL A 107 -5.08 -11.72 1.08
C VAL A 107 -5.19 -10.22 1.36
N LEU A 108 -4.27 -9.45 0.79
CA LEU A 108 -4.35 -8.02 0.59
C LEU A 108 -4.68 -7.74 -0.88
N ALA A 109 -5.90 -7.30 -1.15
CA ALA A 109 -6.36 -6.97 -2.49
C ALA A 109 -6.41 -5.46 -2.68
N TYR A 110 -5.76 -4.95 -3.72
CA TYR A 110 -5.69 -3.53 -4.03
C TYR A 110 -6.65 -3.16 -5.18
N CYS A 111 -7.42 -2.10 -4.98
CA CYS A 111 -8.23 -1.48 -6.03
C CYS A 111 -8.06 0.04 -5.97
N GLY A 112 -7.74 0.68 -7.10
CA GLY A 112 -7.59 2.14 -7.14
C GLY A 112 -6.27 2.69 -6.60
N CYS A 113 -5.26 1.84 -6.40
CA CYS A 113 -3.95 2.21 -5.84
C CYS A 113 -2.84 2.19 -6.91
N ASP A 114 -3.17 2.58 -8.15
CA ASP A 114 -2.31 2.34 -9.31
C ASP A 114 -1.00 3.15 -9.29
N MET A 115 -1.01 4.31 -8.62
CA MET A 115 0.14 5.24 -8.51
C MET A 115 0.72 5.65 -9.88
N ILE A 116 -0.15 5.74 -10.90
CA ILE A 116 0.18 6.28 -12.22
C ILE A 116 -0.24 7.75 -12.27
N TYR A 117 0.76 8.64 -12.34
CA TYR A 117 0.54 10.09 -12.28
C TYR A 117 0.78 10.79 -13.64
N SER A 118 1.27 10.07 -14.64
CA SER A 118 1.56 10.60 -15.98
C SER A 118 0.43 10.31 -16.97
N GLY A 119 -0.35 11.34 -17.32
CA GLY A 119 -1.35 11.28 -18.39
C GLY A 119 -2.21 12.56 -18.45
N GLN A 120 -2.65 12.95 -19.64
CA GLN A 120 -3.71 13.96 -19.79
C GLN A 120 -5.05 13.30 -19.41
N GLY A 121 -5.50 13.51 -18.16
CA GLY A 121 -6.76 12.94 -17.65
C GLY A 121 -6.91 13.06 -16.13
N ARG A 122 -8.09 12.68 -15.60
CA ARG A 122 -8.37 12.68 -14.16
C ARG A 122 -7.55 11.59 -13.47
N THR A 123 -6.50 11.97 -12.74
CA THR A 123 -5.65 11.03 -11.96
C THR A 123 -6.38 10.44 -10.75
N HIS A 124 -7.49 11.06 -10.31
CA HIS A 124 -8.32 10.59 -9.21
C HIS A 124 -9.82 10.57 -9.59
N PHE A 125 -10.62 9.72 -8.95
CA PHE A 125 -12.06 9.65 -9.25
C PHE A 125 -12.82 10.96 -8.94
N TYR A 126 -12.31 11.76 -8.00
CA TYR A 126 -12.89 13.06 -7.62
C TYR A 126 -12.32 14.25 -8.42
N GLY A 127 -11.59 14.00 -9.52
CA GLY A 127 -11.00 15.05 -10.36
C GLY A 127 -9.48 14.92 -10.45
N ASN A 128 -8.78 16.05 -10.46
CA ASN A 128 -7.35 16.05 -10.22
C ASN A 128 -7.18 16.07 -8.70
N GLY A 129 -6.81 14.93 -8.12
CA GLY A 129 -5.99 15.05 -6.92
C GLY A 129 -4.76 15.85 -7.34
N ALA A 130 -4.35 16.81 -6.53
CA ALA A 130 -2.93 17.09 -6.55
C ALA A 130 -2.29 15.71 -6.34
N ALA A 131 -1.48 15.27 -7.31
CA ALA A 131 -0.39 14.41 -6.90
C ALA A 131 0.16 15.12 -5.65
N ASP A 132 0.45 14.41 -4.56
CA ASP A 132 1.62 14.87 -3.81
C ASP A 132 2.63 15.08 -4.95
N PRO A 133 3.05 16.33 -5.24
CA PRO A 133 3.93 16.55 -6.37
C PRO A 133 4.94 15.43 -6.25
N LEU A 134 5.34 14.83 -7.36
CA LEU A 134 6.57 14.05 -7.32
C LEU A 134 7.64 15.08 -6.91
N ARG A 135 7.68 15.39 -5.61
CA ARG A 135 8.74 15.99 -4.87
C ARG A 135 9.87 15.09 -5.29
N SER A 136 11.02 15.69 -5.46
CA SER A 136 12.25 14.94 -5.29
C SER A 136 12.20 14.36 -3.87
N ASP A 137 11.50 13.23 -3.71
CA ASP A 137 11.23 12.57 -2.44
C ASP A 137 11.92 11.23 -2.54
N VAL A 138 12.84 11.01 -1.61
CA VAL A 138 13.68 9.81 -1.56
C VAL A 138 12.86 8.50 -1.52
N THR A 139 11.61 8.54 -1.07
CA THR A 139 10.74 7.36 -0.92
C THR A 139 9.90 7.05 -2.16
N LEU A 140 9.78 7.99 -3.10
CA LEU A 140 8.96 7.85 -4.32
C LEU A 140 9.78 7.51 -5.58
N ARG A 141 11.10 7.39 -5.44
CA ARG A 141 12.04 7.21 -6.56
C ARG A 141 11.76 5.94 -7.39
N LEU A 142 11.49 4.82 -6.72
CA LEU A 142 11.16 3.54 -7.37
C LEU A 142 9.98 2.85 -6.69
N LEU A 143 8.75 3.27 -7.03
CA LEU A 143 7.52 2.75 -6.43
C LEU A 143 7.32 1.23 -6.62
N GLU A 144 7.78 0.66 -7.73
CA GLU A 144 7.73 -0.78 -7.98
C GLU A 144 8.54 -1.55 -6.95
N ALA A 145 9.70 -1.03 -6.53
CA ALA A 145 10.51 -1.65 -5.49
C ALA A 145 9.82 -1.59 -4.12
N LYS A 146 9.17 -0.47 -3.79
CA LYS A 146 8.39 -0.34 -2.54
C LYS A 146 7.19 -1.30 -2.54
N SER A 147 6.53 -1.46 -3.69
CA SER A 147 5.49 -2.47 -3.88
C SER A 147 6.04 -3.89 -3.73
N ALA A 148 7.17 -4.21 -4.37
CA ALA A 148 7.83 -5.51 -4.28
C ALA A 148 8.16 -5.86 -2.83
N ARG A 149 8.74 -4.90 -2.10
CA ARG A 149 9.07 -5.03 -0.68
C ARG A 149 7.85 -5.38 0.16
N LEU A 150 6.75 -4.63 0.02
CA LEU A 150 5.50 -4.92 0.73
C LEU A 150 4.95 -6.32 0.38
N GLY A 151 4.94 -6.69 -0.91
CA GLY A 151 4.51 -8.02 -1.35
C GLY A 151 5.34 -9.16 -0.75
N LEU A 152 6.65 -8.97 -0.63
CA LEU A 152 7.56 -9.94 0.01
C LEU A 152 7.34 -10.04 1.53
N PHE A 153 7.13 -8.92 2.22
CA PHE A 153 6.73 -8.94 3.64
C PHE A 153 5.37 -9.62 3.86
N ALA A 154 4.41 -9.40 2.96
CA ALA A 154 3.13 -10.10 2.99
C ALA A 154 3.31 -11.61 2.79
N ALA A 155 4.11 -12.02 1.79
CA ALA A 155 4.41 -13.43 1.55
C ALA A 155 5.11 -14.11 2.73
N ALA A 156 6.05 -13.42 3.39
CA ALA A 156 6.71 -13.90 4.61
C ALA A 156 5.74 -14.15 5.77
N GLN A 157 4.57 -13.50 5.75
CA GLN A 157 3.49 -13.69 6.72
C GLN A 157 2.36 -14.60 6.20
N GLY A 158 2.55 -15.28 5.07
CA GLY A 158 1.55 -16.16 4.47
C GLY A 158 0.36 -15.41 3.84
N CYS A 159 0.55 -14.13 3.51
CA CYS A 159 -0.45 -13.28 2.87
C CYS A 159 -0.15 -13.10 1.37
N ARG A 160 -1.17 -13.32 0.52
CA ARG A 160 -1.11 -12.99 -0.90
C ARG A 160 -1.36 -11.50 -1.11
N THR A 161 -0.68 -10.88 -2.06
CA THR A 161 -0.94 -9.51 -2.51
C THR A 161 -1.40 -9.55 -3.96
N VAL A 162 -2.53 -8.91 -4.26
CA VAL A 162 -3.14 -8.92 -5.60
C VAL A 162 -3.72 -7.55 -5.95
N ARG A 163 -3.96 -7.32 -7.26
CA ARG A 163 -4.73 -6.19 -7.78
C ARG A 163 -6.04 -6.70 -8.37
N LEU A 164 -7.08 -5.86 -8.31
CA LEU A 164 -8.41 -6.16 -8.85
C LEU A 164 -8.71 -5.38 -10.13
N PHE A 165 -7.67 -5.12 -10.92
CA PHE A 165 -7.76 -4.37 -12.16
C PHE A 165 -6.59 -4.67 -13.10
N GLU A 166 -6.93 -4.95 -14.36
CA GLU A 166 -5.98 -5.05 -15.46
C GLU A 166 -5.65 -3.67 -16.03
N GLY A 167 -4.38 -3.28 -15.94
CA GLY A 167 -3.88 -2.05 -16.52
C GLY A 167 -2.56 -1.59 -15.90
N PRO A 168 -2.03 -0.44 -16.36
CA PRO A 168 -0.80 0.14 -15.84
C PRO A 168 -0.90 0.40 -14.33
N SER A 169 0.12 -0.04 -13.60
CA SER A 169 0.20 0.13 -12.16
C SER A 169 1.66 0.09 -11.73
N ARG A 170 2.02 0.86 -10.70
CA ARG A 170 3.32 0.71 -10.00
C ARG A 170 3.28 -0.41 -8.97
N LEU A 171 2.10 -0.99 -8.71
CA LEU A 171 1.95 -2.18 -7.90
C LEU A 171 2.32 -3.42 -8.74
N VAL A 172 3.38 -4.12 -8.35
CA VAL A 172 3.94 -5.26 -9.10
C VAL A 172 3.16 -6.58 -8.90
N TYR A 173 2.04 -6.52 -8.21
CA TYR A 173 1.24 -7.69 -7.88
C TYR A 173 0.47 -8.21 -9.09
N PRO A 174 0.17 -9.52 -9.14
CA PRO A 174 -0.70 -10.08 -10.17
C PRO A 174 -2.10 -9.47 -10.10
N SER A 175 -2.70 -9.29 -11.27
CA SER A 175 -4.10 -8.88 -11.41
C SER A 175 -4.99 -10.11 -11.45
N VAL A 176 -6.05 -10.12 -10.65
CA VAL A 176 -7.03 -11.21 -10.59
C VAL A 176 -8.43 -10.65 -10.39
N ASP A 177 -9.43 -11.47 -10.70
CA ASP A 177 -10.80 -11.20 -10.32
C ASP A 177 -11.04 -11.44 -8.83
N SER A 178 -12.09 -10.81 -8.29
CA SER A 178 -12.44 -10.92 -6.86
C SER A 178 -12.81 -12.34 -6.43
N GLU A 179 -13.13 -13.22 -7.37
CA GLU A 179 -13.43 -14.64 -7.14
C GLU A 179 -12.15 -15.47 -6.98
N ASP A 180 -11.04 -15.02 -7.59
CA ASP A 180 -9.77 -15.75 -7.73
C ASP A 180 -8.67 -15.27 -6.77
N LEU A 181 -9.02 -14.51 -5.74
CA LEU A 181 -8.08 -13.92 -4.77
C LEU A 181 -7.05 -14.89 -4.16
N SER A 182 -7.36 -16.19 -4.13
CA SER A 182 -6.52 -17.23 -3.52
C SER A 182 -5.78 -18.12 -4.53
N SER A 183 -5.99 -17.91 -5.83
CA SER A 183 -5.34 -18.69 -6.91
C SER A 183 -3.89 -18.29 -7.15
N VAL A 184 -3.49 -17.12 -6.65
CA VAL A 184 -2.16 -16.55 -6.82
C VAL A 184 -1.13 -17.25 -5.94
N GLU A 185 0.00 -17.62 -6.53
CA GLU A 185 1.17 -18.09 -5.79
C GLU A 185 1.88 -16.94 -5.07
N MET A 186 2.36 -17.22 -3.85
CA MET A 186 3.16 -16.24 -3.11
C MET A 186 4.59 -16.22 -3.64
N PRO A 187 5.22 -15.04 -3.74
CA PRO A 187 6.63 -14.95 -4.12
C PRO A 187 7.51 -15.64 -3.07
N SER A 188 8.64 -16.17 -3.51
CA SER A 188 9.67 -16.69 -2.62
C SER A 188 10.24 -15.57 -1.75
N THR A 189 10.39 -15.82 -0.46
CA THR A 189 10.95 -14.87 0.51
C THR A 189 12.45 -15.08 0.75
N SER A 190 13.06 -16.03 0.03
CA SER A 190 14.49 -16.29 0.09
C SER A 190 15.27 -15.06 -0.34
N GLY A 191 16.28 -14.63 0.43
CA GLY A 191 17.10 -13.45 0.11
C GLY A 191 16.64 -12.14 0.78
N MET A 192 15.40 -12.07 1.32
CA MET A 192 14.93 -10.89 2.05
C MET A 192 15.86 -10.51 3.22
N ALA A 193 16.34 -11.50 3.97
CA ALA A 193 17.18 -11.27 5.14
C ALA A 193 18.49 -10.52 4.82
N GLU A 194 19.03 -10.71 3.61
CA GLU A 194 20.24 -10.02 3.18
C GLU A 194 19.96 -8.54 2.85
N ILE A 195 18.82 -8.26 2.22
CA ILE A 195 18.42 -6.89 1.87
C ILE A 195 18.07 -6.11 3.15
N ILE A 196 17.31 -6.72 4.07
CA ILE A 196 16.97 -6.14 5.39
C ILE A 196 18.23 -5.82 6.21
N ARG A 197 19.26 -6.68 6.13
CA ARG A 197 20.56 -6.38 6.77
C ARG A 197 21.19 -5.13 6.18
N SER A 198 21.20 -4.98 4.85
CA SER A 198 21.72 -3.78 4.20
C SER A 198 20.92 -2.51 4.54
N GLU A 199 19.59 -2.60 4.69
CA GLU A 199 18.77 -1.50 5.21
C GLU A 199 19.20 -1.13 6.63
N SER A 200 19.41 -2.12 7.48
CA SER A 200 19.84 -1.93 8.87
C SER A 200 21.24 -1.30 8.96
N ASP A 201 22.17 -1.73 8.09
CA ASP A 201 23.54 -1.20 8.04
C ASP A 201 23.58 0.28 7.59
N LEU A 202 22.63 0.71 6.74
CA LEU A 202 22.50 2.11 6.35
C LEU A 202 21.78 2.96 7.39
N GLY A 203 20.79 2.38 8.08
CA GLY A 203 20.11 3.04 9.18
C GLY A 203 19.26 4.25 8.79
N TYR A 204 18.72 4.31 7.56
CA TYR A 204 17.85 5.41 7.12
C TYR A 204 16.46 5.29 7.75
N PHE A 205 16.40 5.63 9.03
CA PHE A 205 15.25 5.45 9.90
C PHE A 205 14.97 6.72 10.69
N VAL A 206 13.71 7.12 10.73
CA VAL A 206 13.24 8.30 11.47
C VAL A 206 12.03 7.88 12.28
N GLU A 207 12.18 7.86 13.61
CA GLU A 207 11.17 7.31 14.53
C GLU A 207 9.81 7.99 14.40
N SER A 208 9.79 9.31 14.17
CA SER A 208 8.55 10.06 13.96
C SER A 208 7.83 9.74 12.65
N GLY A 209 8.49 9.03 11.72
CA GLY A 209 8.02 8.85 10.34
C GLY A 209 8.23 10.09 9.45
N ARG A 210 8.64 11.24 10.02
CA ARG A 210 8.83 12.52 9.32
C ARG A 210 10.19 12.62 8.65
N TYR A 211 10.49 11.69 7.75
CA TYR A 211 11.79 11.58 7.09
C TYR A 211 12.18 12.85 6.30
N TRP A 212 11.20 13.63 5.84
CA TRP A 212 11.43 14.89 5.14
C TRP A 212 12.11 15.96 6.01
N GLU A 213 12.08 15.84 7.33
CA GLU A 213 12.77 16.78 8.24
C GLU A 213 14.30 16.61 8.21
N VAL A 214 14.78 15.45 7.74
CA VAL A 214 16.20 15.07 7.68
C VAL A 214 16.60 14.51 6.30
N GLU A 215 15.84 14.84 5.25
CA GLU A 215 16.00 14.23 3.92
C GLU A 215 17.42 14.37 3.36
N THR A 216 18.12 15.46 3.70
CA THR A 216 19.50 15.73 3.28
C THR A 216 20.53 14.76 3.84
N GLU A 217 20.18 13.97 4.86
CA GLU A 217 21.05 12.95 5.45
C GLU A 217 21.06 11.65 4.65
N PHE A 218 20.10 11.46 3.75
CA PHE A 218 19.98 10.24 2.96
C PHE A 218 20.73 10.33 1.63
N ASP A 219 21.50 9.30 1.30
CA ASP A 219 22.10 9.12 -0.02
C ASP A 219 21.10 8.42 -0.96
N PRO A 220 20.56 9.11 -2.00
CA PRO A 220 19.60 8.52 -2.91
C PRO A 220 20.15 7.33 -3.70
N GLN A 221 21.46 7.29 -4.00
CA GLN A 221 22.04 6.19 -4.77
C GLN A 221 22.05 4.89 -3.96
N LYS A 222 22.25 4.99 -2.64
CA LYS A 222 22.18 3.83 -1.75
C LYS A 222 20.76 3.31 -1.59
N ILE A 223 19.77 4.21 -1.56
CA ILE A 223 18.35 3.85 -1.58
C ILE A 223 18.02 3.13 -2.89
N ASP A 224 18.42 3.71 -4.02
CA ASP A 224 18.19 3.13 -5.34
C ASP A 224 18.80 1.72 -5.44
N ALA A 225 20.01 1.52 -4.92
CA ALA A 225 20.66 0.21 -4.91
C ALA A 225 19.89 -0.84 -4.09
N ILE A 226 19.32 -0.47 -2.94
CA ILE A 226 18.46 -1.35 -2.14
C ILE A 226 17.14 -1.63 -2.85
N ASP A 227 16.51 -0.59 -3.39
CA ASP A 227 15.24 -0.71 -4.09
C ASP A 227 15.35 -1.65 -5.31
N GLN A 228 16.46 -1.58 -6.06
CA GLN A 228 16.71 -2.51 -7.16
C GLN A 228 16.82 -3.98 -6.69
N ARG A 229 17.38 -4.23 -5.51
CA ARG A 229 17.45 -5.58 -4.94
C ARG A 229 16.07 -6.10 -4.55
N TRP A 230 15.22 -5.26 -3.95
CA TRP A 230 13.83 -5.62 -3.66
C TRP A 230 13.03 -5.93 -4.92
N LEU A 231 13.16 -5.07 -5.93
CA LEU A 231 12.47 -5.26 -7.20
C LEU A 231 12.94 -6.54 -7.92
N SER A 232 14.24 -6.80 -7.95
CA SER A 232 14.82 -7.99 -8.57
C SER A 232 14.41 -9.29 -7.86
N LEU A 233 14.15 -9.22 -6.55
CA LEU A 233 13.74 -10.38 -5.77
C LEU A 233 12.27 -10.75 -5.99
N TYR A 234 11.43 -9.77 -6.33
CA TYR A 234 10.03 -10.04 -6.63
C TYR A 234 9.89 -10.59 -8.04
N PRO A 235 9.23 -11.75 -8.24
CA PRO A 235 9.09 -12.32 -9.57
C PRO A 235 8.33 -11.34 -10.47
N SER A 236 8.93 -11.01 -11.62
CA SER A 236 8.22 -10.28 -12.67
C SER A 236 6.92 -11.02 -12.95
N ALA A 237 5.78 -10.36 -12.74
CA ALA A 237 4.49 -10.90 -13.13
C ALA A 237 4.58 -11.23 -14.62
N THR A 238 4.76 -12.50 -14.94
CA THR A 238 4.81 -12.94 -16.33
C THR A 238 3.39 -12.71 -16.83
N GLN A 239 3.23 -11.76 -17.75
CA GLN A 239 2.03 -11.69 -18.56
C GLN A 239 1.96 -13.02 -19.31
N LEU A 240 1.13 -13.94 -18.82
CA LEU A 240 0.64 -15.05 -19.61
C LEU A 240 -0.45 -14.53 -20.54
#